data_AF-W8PGY9-F1
#
_entry.id   AF-W8PGY9-F1
#
_cell.length_a   1.000
_cell.length_b   1.000
_cell.length_c   1.000
_cell.angle_alpha   90.00
_cell.angle_beta   90.00
_cell.angle_gamma   90.00
#
_symmetry.space_group_name_H-M   'P 1'
#
loop_
_entity.id
_entity.type
_entity.pdbx_description
1 polymer ?
#
loop_
_entity_poly.entity_id
_entity_poly.type
_entity_poly.pdbx_seq_one_letter_code
_entity_poly.pdbx_strand_id
1 'polypeptide(L)'
;GQFITKASLGLGRSTYLLLRPVSLTPSKAAIVKSFQDRGAKVIHGVINDKELMVKILKDYEIDVVISLVGGGNLMDQRTLVDAIKSVKTVKRFLPSEFGHDTDRANPVEPGLTMYKEKRLIRRLIEESGIPYTYICCNSIASWPYHDNCHPSKVPPPVDQFLIYGDGSVKAYFVDGNDIGKFTMKAIDDIRTRNKNVHFRPPSNCYSINELASLWEKIIGRKIPRATVSAEDLLV
;
A
#
# COMPACT_ATOMS: atom_id res chain seq x y z
N GLY A 1 2.83 4.58 2.13
CA GLY A 1 3.79 5.70 2.20
C GLY A 1 4.27 5.95 3.61
N GLN A 2 3.62 6.88 4.31
CA GLN A 2 4.06 7.42 5.61
C GLN A 2 4.31 6.34 6.68
N PHE A 3 3.43 5.34 6.81
CA PHE A 3 3.60 4.27 7.80
C PHE A 3 4.86 3.43 7.58
N ILE A 4 5.19 3.11 6.33
CA ILE A 4 6.40 2.34 5.98
C ILE A 4 7.65 3.17 6.21
N THR A 5 7.64 4.46 5.84
CA THR A 5 8.74 5.38 6.16
C THR A 5 8.96 5.49 7.67
N LYS A 6 7.90 5.66 8.45
CA LYS A 6 7.95 5.70 9.92
C LYS A 6 8.56 4.43 10.50
N ALA A 7 8.16 3.27 9.98
CA ALA A 7 8.67 1.96 10.41
C ALA A 7 10.16 1.77 10.03
N SER A 8 10.56 2.17 8.82
CA SER A 8 11.94 2.10 8.36
C SER A 8 12.88 2.89 9.26
N LEU A 9 12.53 4.14 9.53
CA LEU A 9 13.29 5.01 10.44
C LEU A 9 13.27 4.48 11.89
N GLY A 10 12.13 3.96 12.36
CA GLY A 10 12.01 3.37 13.70
C GLY A 10 12.85 2.12 13.91
N LEU A 11 13.22 1.41 12.84
CA LEU A 11 14.15 0.28 12.85
C LEU A 11 15.61 0.70 12.62
N GLY A 12 15.90 2.00 12.58
CA GLY A 12 17.25 2.53 12.35
C GLY A 12 17.79 2.29 10.94
N ARG A 13 16.93 2.00 9.95
CA ARG A 13 17.37 1.79 8.57
C ARG A 13 17.72 3.12 7.90
N SER A 14 18.84 3.17 7.17
CA SER A 14 19.15 4.26 6.24
C SER A 14 18.01 4.41 5.23
N THR A 15 17.24 5.49 5.34
CA THR A 15 16.00 5.67 4.60
C THR A 15 16.09 6.86 3.65
N TYR A 16 15.88 6.58 2.36
CA TYR A 16 15.86 7.59 1.31
C TYR A 16 14.43 7.80 0.80
N LEU A 17 14.03 9.07 0.64
CA LEU A 17 12.73 9.46 0.12
C LEU A 17 12.91 10.10 -1.24
N LEU A 18 12.37 9.46 -2.28
CA LEU A 18 12.32 10.06 -3.61
C LEU A 18 11.20 11.11 -3.66
N LEU A 19 11.56 12.34 -3.97
CA LEU A 19 10.65 13.48 -4.01
C LEU A 19 10.64 14.12 -5.40
N ARG A 20 9.46 14.20 -6.02
CA ARG A 20 9.28 14.90 -7.30
C ARG A 20 9.73 16.37 -7.18
N PRO A 21 10.51 16.92 -8.12
CA PRO A 21 10.99 18.31 -8.09
C PRO A 21 9.87 19.29 -8.50
N VAL A 22 8.83 19.38 -7.68
CA VAL A 22 7.70 20.31 -7.84
C VAL A 22 7.39 20.98 -6.51
N SER A 23 6.75 22.15 -6.56
CA SER A 23 6.26 22.83 -5.36
C SER A 23 5.39 21.90 -4.53
N LEU A 24 5.74 21.73 -3.26
CA LEU A 24 4.98 20.91 -2.33
C LEU A 24 3.83 21.73 -1.75
N THR A 25 2.70 21.06 -1.52
CA THR A 25 1.67 21.61 -0.63
C THR A 25 2.24 21.75 0.79
N PRO A 26 1.75 22.71 1.60
CA PRO A 26 2.21 22.87 2.98
C PRO A 26 2.13 21.58 3.81
N SER A 27 1.04 20.81 3.63
CA SER A 27 0.87 19.52 4.31
C SER A 27 1.94 18.50 3.91
N LYS A 28 2.28 18.40 2.62
CA LYS A 28 3.31 17.50 2.13
C LYS A 28 4.70 17.94 2.56
N ALA A 29 4.98 19.24 2.56
CA ALA A 29 6.24 19.81 3.05
C ALA A 29 6.45 19.49 4.54
N ALA A 30 5.42 19.66 5.37
CA ALA A 30 5.47 19.32 6.80
C ALA A 30 5.75 17.82 7.03
N ILE A 31 5.12 16.94 6.25
CA ILE A 31 5.37 15.49 6.32
C ILE A 31 6.83 15.17 5.97
N VAL A 32 7.34 15.70 4.86
CA VAL A 32 8.74 15.46 4.44
C VAL A 32 9.71 15.98 5.49
N LYS A 33 9.50 17.21 5.98
CA LYS A 33 10.28 17.82 7.06
C LYS A 33 10.33 16.90 8.30
N SER A 34 9.17 16.42 8.75
CA SER A 34 9.10 15.53 9.92
C SER A 34 9.88 14.22 9.76
N PHE A 35 10.04 13.72 8.53
CA PHE A 35 10.89 12.55 8.28
C PHE A 35 12.37 12.90 8.18
N GLN A 36 12.71 14.06 7.61
CA GLN A 36 14.09 14.56 7.60
C GLN A 36 14.61 14.81 9.02
N ASP A 37 13.78 15.40 9.89
CA ASP A 37 14.10 15.63 11.30
C ASP A 37 14.34 14.30 12.05
N ARG A 38 13.88 13.18 11.51
CA ARG A 38 14.09 11.81 12.00
C ARG A 38 15.17 11.04 11.25
N GLY A 39 15.96 11.72 10.41
CA GLY A 39 17.11 11.14 9.70
C GLY A 39 16.84 10.62 8.29
N ALA A 40 15.65 10.83 7.73
CA ALA A 40 15.41 10.49 6.32
C ALA A 40 16.19 11.42 5.38
N LYS A 41 16.81 10.86 4.35
CA LYS A 41 17.49 11.62 3.30
C LYS A 41 16.54 11.81 2.12
N VAL A 42 16.40 13.03 1.63
CA VAL A 42 15.54 13.33 0.47
C VAL A 42 16.41 13.32 -0.79
N ILE A 43 15.95 12.61 -1.80
CA ILE A 43 16.54 12.61 -3.14
C ILE A 43 15.50 13.15 -4.10
N HIS A 44 15.86 14.12 -4.92
CA HIS A 44 14.94 14.65 -5.93
C HIS A 44 14.95 13.79 -7.19
N GLY A 45 13.77 13.43 -7.68
CA GLY A 45 13.61 12.68 -8.92
C GLY A 45 12.22 12.13 -9.15
N VAL A 46 12.07 11.43 -10.26
CA VAL A 46 10.83 10.77 -10.70
C VAL A 46 11.14 9.36 -11.18
N ILE A 47 10.25 8.41 -10.90
CA ILE A 47 10.49 6.99 -11.18
C ILE A 47 10.34 6.63 -12.68
N ASN A 48 9.77 7.54 -13.47
CA ASN A 48 9.60 7.40 -14.92
C ASN A 48 10.77 7.98 -15.74
N ASP A 49 11.87 8.34 -15.07
CA ASP A 49 13.15 8.72 -15.69
C ASP A 49 14.19 7.62 -15.39
N LYS A 50 14.56 6.85 -16.43
CA LYS A 50 15.40 5.66 -16.28
C LYS A 50 16.82 6.04 -15.90
N GLU A 51 17.43 6.95 -16.64
CA GLU A 51 18.81 7.39 -16.49
C GLU A 51 19.02 7.98 -15.09
N LEU A 52 18.09 8.83 -14.65
CA LEU A 52 18.10 9.39 -13.31
C LEU A 52 17.99 8.31 -12.25
N MET A 53 17.06 7.35 -12.40
CA MET A 53 16.91 6.29 -11.42
C MET A 53 18.12 5.36 -11.37
N VAL A 54 18.73 5.03 -12.50
CA VAL A 54 19.99 4.25 -12.54
C VAL A 54 21.09 4.98 -11.78
N LYS A 55 21.22 6.30 -12.00
CA LYS A 55 22.19 7.13 -11.28
C LYS A 55 21.92 7.13 -9.77
N ILE A 56 20.67 7.39 -9.36
CA ILE A 56 20.28 7.40 -7.94
C ILE A 56 20.56 6.05 -7.27
N LEU A 57 20.18 4.94 -7.90
CA LEU A 57 20.38 3.61 -7.31
C LEU A 57 21.86 3.27 -7.13
N LYS A 58 22.74 3.75 -8.01
CA LYS A 58 24.20 3.58 -7.92
C LYS A 58 24.83 4.53 -6.89
N ASP A 59 24.62 5.83 -7.04
CA ASP A 59 25.28 6.87 -6.25
C ASP A 59 24.95 6.77 -4.76
N TYR A 60 23.74 6.28 -4.42
CA TYR A 60 23.30 6.10 -3.04
C TYR A 60 23.36 4.65 -2.56
N GLU A 61 23.90 3.74 -3.37
CA GLU A 61 24.07 2.31 -3.06
C GLU A 61 22.78 1.66 -2.50
N ILE A 62 21.67 1.87 -3.21
CA ILE A 62 20.34 1.45 -2.73
C ILE A 62 20.18 -0.07 -2.79
N ASP A 63 20.09 -0.70 -1.62
CA ASP A 63 19.87 -2.14 -1.47
C ASP A 63 18.42 -2.58 -1.72
N VAL A 64 17.45 -1.79 -1.26
CA VAL A 64 16.03 -2.14 -1.30
C VAL A 64 15.22 -0.98 -1.84
N VAL A 65 14.36 -1.26 -2.81
CA VAL A 65 13.42 -0.29 -3.36
C VAL A 65 11.99 -0.67 -2.95
N ILE A 66 11.26 0.28 -2.37
CA ILE A 66 9.84 0.13 -2.03
C ILE A 66 9.05 1.19 -2.76
N SER A 67 8.26 0.79 -3.75
CA SER A 67 7.37 1.68 -4.48
C SER A 67 6.05 1.83 -3.73
N LEU A 68 5.65 3.07 -3.49
CA LEU A 68 4.44 3.44 -2.74
C LEU A 68 3.59 4.43 -3.54
N VAL A 69 3.66 4.37 -4.87
CA VAL A 69 2.91 5.24 -5.77
C VAL A 69 1.42 4.91 -5.74
N GLY A 70 0.57 5.92 -5.86
CA GLY A 70 -0.88 5.74 -5.90
C GLY A 70 -1.36 5.10 -7.21
N GLY A 71 -2.62 4.65 -7.22
CA GLY A 71 -3.25 3.96 -8.36
C GLY A 71 -3.06 4.66 -9.71
N GLY A 72 -3.21 5.99 -9.76
CA GLY A 72 -3.06 6.76 -11.00
C GLY A 72 -1.63 6.85 -11.55
N ASN A 73 -0.61 6.28 -10.89
CA ASN A 73 0.79 6.29 -11.36
C ASN A 73 1.41 4.88 -11.31
N LEU A 74 0.60 3.81 -11.30
CA LEU A 74 1.12 2.43 -11.22
C LEU A 74 2.04 2.09 -12.39
N MET A 75 1.74 2.60 -13.57
CA MET A 75 2.46 2.31 -14.81
C MET A 75 3.82 2.97 -14.90
N ASP A 76 4.06 4.06 -14.17
CA ASP A 76 5.39 4.69 -14.05
C ASP A 76 6.43 3.71 -13.47
N GLN A 77 5.99 2.66 -12.78
CA GLN A 77 6.87 1.62 -12.25
C GLN A 77 7.54 0.78 -13.34
N ARG A 78 7.06 0.77 -14.59
CA ARG A 78 7.73 0.05 -15.69
C ARG A 78 9.17 0.53 -15.86
N THR A 79 9.35 1.86 -15.93
CA THR A 79 10.67 2.48 -16.04
C THR A 79 11.55 2.20 -14.81
N LEU A 80 10.94 2.18 -13.62
CA LEU A 80 11.65 1.83 -12.39
C LEU A 80 12.16 0.38 -12.41
N VAL A 81 11.37 -0.57 -12.91
CA VAL A 81 11.81 -1.97 -13.10
C VAL A 81 13.01 -2.03 -14.04
N ASP A 82 12.96 -1.32 -15.17
CA ASP A 82 14.09 -1.26 -16.11
C ASP A 82 15.35 -0.66 -15.48
N ALA A 83 15.21 0.40 -14.67
CA ALA A 83 16.34 1.00 -13.96
C ALA A 83 16.95 0.04 -12.93
N ILE A 84 16.11 -0.65 -12.14
CA ILE A 84 16.55 -1.67 -11.18
C ILE A 84 17.28 -2.81 -11.89
N LYS A 85 16.74 -3.30 -13.01
CA LYS A 85 17.36 -4.33 -13.86
C LYS A 85 18.75 -3.90 -14.35
N SER A 86 18.92 -2.62 -14.73
CA SER A 86 20.18 -2.08 -15.23
C SER A 86 21.29 -2.03 -14.17
N VAL A 87 20.96 -1.76 -12.90
CA VAL A 87 21.98 -1.64 -11.84
C VAL A 87 22.38 -2.99 -11.23
N LYS A 88 21.46 -3.96 -11.17
CA LYS A 88 21.67 -5.31 -10.60
C LYS A 88 22.14 -5.37 -9.13
N THR A 89 22.30 -4.23 -8.46
CA THR A 89 22.71 -4.12 -7.05
C THR A 89 21.56 -4.22 -6.06
N VAL A 90 20.32 -3.97 -6.52
CA VAL A 90 19.12 -4.01 -5.67
C VAL A 90 18.84 -5.45 -5.23
N LYS A 91 18.87 -5.67 -3.91
CA LYS A 91 18.65 -6.95 -3.24
C LYS A 91 17.18 -7.31 -3.07
N ARG A 92 16.28 -6.31 -3.08
CA ARG A 92 14.82 -6.53 -3.03
C ARG A 92 14.04 -5.36 -3.62
N PHE A 93 13.04 -5.67 -4.44
CA PHE A 93 12.03 -4.72 -4.88
C PHE A 93 10.64 -5.08 -4.34
N LEU A 94 9.97 -4.11 -3.74
CA LEU A 94 8.58 -4.18 -3.34
C LEU A 94 7.78 -3.20 -4.22
N PRO A 95 7.05 -3.67 -5.25
CA PRO A 95 6.20 -2.80 -6.06
C PRO A 95 4.99 -2.28 -5.25
N SER A 96 4.29 -1.28 -5.80
CA SER A 96 3.09 -0.71 -5.19
C SER A 96 1.90 -1.67 -5.25
N GLU A 97 1.88 -2.60 -4.29
CA GLU A 97 0.90 -3.67 -4.14
C GLU A 97 -0.15 -3.29 -3.08
N PHE A 98 0.22 -3.44 -1.80
CA PHE A 98 -0.46 -2.94 -0.59
C PHE A 98 -1.99 -3.03 -0.61
N GLY A 99 -2.51 -4.21 -0.96
CA GLY A 99 -3.94 -4.51 -0.96
C GLY A 99 -4.19 -6.00 -1.10
N HIS A 100 -5.01 -6.38 -2.08
CA HIS A 100 -5.31 -7.78 -2.37
C HIS A 100 -4.21 -8.45 -3.21
N ASP A 101 -4.26 -9.79 -3.28
CA ASP A 101 -3.46 -10.53 -4.25
C ASP A 101 -4.09 -10.41 -5.64
N THR A 102 -3.49 -9.58 -6.49
CA THR A 102 -4.04 -9.26 -7.82
C THR A 102 -4.06 -10.45 -8.76
N ASP A 103 -3.18 -11.44 -8.61
CA ASP A 103 -3.18 -12.64 -9.46
C ASP A 103 -4.33 -13.59 -9.14
N ARG A 104 -4.94 -13.47 -7.95
CA ARG A 104 -6.04 -14.35 -7.50
C ARG A 104 -7.41 -13.68 -7.57
N ALA A 105 -7.48 -12.39 -7.30
CA ALA A 105 -8.74 -11.66 -7.26
C ALA A 105 -9.15 -11.16 -8.66
N ASN A 106 -10.45 -11.19 -8.97
CA ASN A 106 -11.00 -10.77 -10.25
C ASN A 106 -12.16 -9.78 -10.04
N PRO A 107 -11.86 -8.50 -9.71
CA PRO A 107 -12.90 -7.48 -9.51
C PRO A 107 -13.55 -7.10 -10.84
N VAL A 108 -14.63 -6.32 -10.77
CA VAL A 108 -15.22 -5.63 -11.93
C VAL A 108 -14.42 -4.38 -12.31
N GLU A 109 -14.72 -3.82 -13.48
CA GLU A 109 -14.16 -2.51 -13.87
C GLU A 109 -14.75 -1.37 -13.00
N PRO A 110 -14.01 -0.27 -12.76
CA PRO A 110 -12.65 0.01 -13.22
C PRO A 110 -11.54 -0.65 -12.38
N GLY A 111 -11.89 -1.35 -11.30
CA GLY A 111 -10.92 -2.01 -10.42
C GLY A 111 -10.07 -3.07 -11.12
N LEU A 112 -10.66 -3.77 -12.10
CA LEU A 112 -9.97 -4.77 -12.90
C LEU A 112 -8.82 -4.17 -13.73
N THR A 113 -9.01 -2.99 -14.31
CA THR A 113 -7.95 -2.25 -15.03
C THR A 113 -6.74 -2.02 -14.12
N MET A 114 -6.96 -1.49 -12.92
CA MET A 114 -5.87 -1.29 -11.94
C MET A 114 -5.16 -2.61 -11.59
N TYR A 115 -5.89 -3.72 -11.48
CA TYR A 115 -5.29 -5.03 -11.19
C TYR A 115 -4.48 -5.55 -12.38
N LYS A 116 -4.95 -5.37 -13.62
CA LYS A 116 -4.21 -5.72 -14.84
C LYS A 116 -2.88 -4.96 -14.91
N GLU A 117 -2.86 -3.67 -14.54
CA GLU A 117 -1.64 -2.88 -14.45
C GLU A 117 -0.65 -3.46 -13.43
N LYS A 118 -1.11 -3.77 -12.21
CA LYS A 118 -0.27 -4.40 -11.18
C LYS A 118 0.28 -5.76 -11.63
N ARG A 119 -0.57 -6.62 -12.20
CA ARG A 119 -0.17 -7.92 -12.75
C ARG A 119 0.94 -7.78 -13.79
N LEU A 120 0.81 -6.79 -14.68
CA LEU A 120 1.83 -6.54 -15.68
C LEU A 120 3.16 -6.12 -15.05
N ILE A 121 3.14 -5.24 -14.04
CA ILE A 121 4.34 -4.89 -13.29
C ILE A 121 4.97 -6.14 -12.64
N ARG A 122 4.17 -7.05 -12.05
CA ARG A 122 4.67 -8.33 -11.52
C ARG A 122 5.39 -9.16 -12.59
N ARG A 123 4.78 -9.33 -13.78
CA ARG A 123 5.39 -10.07 -14.90
C ARG A 123 6.75 -9.45 -15.29
N LEU A 124 6.81 -8.14 -15.43
CA LEU A 124 8.06 -7.43 -15.79
C LEU A 124 9.17 -7.61 -14.74
N ILE A 125 8.83 -7.59 -13.45
CA ILE A 125 9.77 -7.83 -12.34
C ILE A 125 10.34 -9.25 -12.44
N GLU A 126 9.47 -10.23 -12.62
CA GLU A 126 9.82 -11.65 -12.68
C GLU A 126 10.66 -11.98 -13.91
N GLU A 127 10.27 -11.53 -15.10
CA GLU A 127 11.02 -11.67 -16.35
C GLU A 127 12.39 -10.97 -16.29
N SER A 128 12.51 -9.90 -15.50
CA SER A 128 13.78 -9.19 -15.29
C SER A 128 14.70 -9.87 -14.26
N GLY A 129 14.24 -10.94 -13.61
CA GLY A 129 15.01 -11.64 -12.57
C GLY A 129 15.26 -10.82 -11.31
N ILE A 130 14.47 -9.76 -11.07
CA ILE A 130 14.63 -8.88 -9.91
C ILE A 130 14.10 -9.59 -8.66
N PRO A 131 14.87 -9.69 -7.56
CA PRO A 131 14.34 -10.26 -6.33
C PRO A 131 13.19 -9.42 -5.77
N TYR A 132 12.06 -10.05 -5.45
CA TYR A 132 10.84 -9.30 -5.12
C TYR A 132 10.13 -9.77 -3.85
N THR A 133 9.23 -8.94 -3.34
CA THR A 133 8.21 -9.31 -2.37
C THR A 133 6.92 -8.55 -2.67
N TYR A 134 5.81 -9.26 -2.89
CA TYR A 134 4.50 -8.64 -3.09
C TYR A 134 3.74 -8.59 -1.76
N ILE A 135 3.43 -7.40 -1.27
CA ILE A 135 2.73 -7.21 0.01
C ILE A 135 1.21 -7.22 -0.24
N CYS A 136 0.56 -8.32 0.13
CA CYS A 136 -0.89 -8.50 0.07
C CYS A 136 -1.49 -8.22 1.46
N CYS A 137 -1.52 -6.94 1.86
CA CYS A 137 -1.88 -6.53 3.21
C CYS A 137 -3.38 -6.41 3.50
N ASN A 138 -4.25 -6.76 2.54
CA ASN A 138 -5.71 -6.62 2.65
C ASN A 138 -6.12 -5.17 2.98
N SER A 139 -7.10 -4.97 3.86
CA SER A 139 -7.69 -3.67 4.15
C SER A 139 -6.97 -2.97 5.29
N ILE A 140 -6.71 -1.67 5.15
CA ILE A 140 -6.28 -0.85 6.29
C ILE A 140 -7.42 -0.71 7.30
N ALA A 141 -7.11 -0.77 8.60
CA ALA A 141 -8.09 -0.79 9.69
C ALA A 141 -8.82 0.56 9.84
N SER A 142 -9.91 0.70 9.08
CA SER A 142 -10.76 1.88 8.98
C SER A 142 -12.11 1.46 8.41
N TRP A 143 -13.11 2.34 8.48
CA TRP A 143 -14.43 2.01 7.97
C TRP A 143 -14.43 1.90 6.43
N PRO A 144 -14.96 0.81 5.84
CA PRO A 144 -14.84 0.55 4.42
C PRO A 144 -15.92 1.28 3.62
N TYR A 145 -15.83 2.61 3.51
CA TYR A 145 -16.74 3.37 2.65
C TYR A 145 -16.62 2.97 1.17
N HIS A 146 -17.74 3.04 0.43
CA HIS A 146 -17.78 2.70 -1.01
C HIS A 146 -17.48 3.89 -1.93
N ASP A 147 -17.37 5.10 -1.39
CA ASP A 147 -17.24 6.38 -2.11
C ASP A 147 -15.81 6.69 -2.60
N ASN A 148 -14.93 5.69 -2.64
CA ASN A 148 -13.50 5.82 -2.95
C ASN A 148 -12.74 6.84 -2.08
N CYS A 149 -13.31 7.32 -0.98
CA CYS A 149 -12.56 8.11 -0.02
C CYS A 149 -11.51 7.24 0.65
N HIS A 150 -10.28 7.75 0.79
CA HIS A 150 -9.22 6.96 1.43
C HIS A 150 -9.64 6.65 2.87
N PRO A 151 -9.82 5.38 3.26
CA PRO A 151 -10.50 5.00 4.50
C PRO A 151 -9.88 5.60 5.78
N SER A 152 -8.57 5.85 5.80
CA SER A 152 -7.89 6.50 6.93
C SER A 152 -8.17 8.00 7.10
N LYS A 153 -9.02 8.61 6.26
CA LYS A 153 -9.31 10.05 6.29
C LYS A 153 -10.67 10.37 6.92
N VAL A 154 -11.52 9.37 7.14
CA VAL A 154 -12.89 9.56 7.62
C VAL A 154 -13.10 8.64 8.83
N PRO A 155 -13.65 9.14 9.95
CA PRO A 155 -14.02 8.29 11.08
C PRO A 155 -15.17 7.35 10.68
N PRO A 156 -15.41 6.23 11.38
CA PRO A 156 -16.59 5.41 11.14
C PRO A 156 -17.90 6.21 11.33
N PRO A 157 -18.99 5.85 10.63
CA PRO A 157 -20.22 6.62 10.67
C PRO A 157 -20.89 6.53 12.05
N VAL A 158 -21.68 7.54 12.38
CA VAL A 158 -22.35 7.68 13.68
C VAL A 158 -23.88 7.73 13.57
N ASP A 159 -24.37 7.74 12.34
CA ASP A 159 -25.73 8.09 11.93
C ASP A 159 -26.38 6.91 11.22
N GLN A 160 -25.68 6.26 10.28
CA GLN A 160 -26.14 5.03 9.64
C GLN A 160 -24.95 4.16 9.18
N PHE A 161 -25.07 2.85 9.32
CA PHE A 161 -24.15 1.91 8.67
C PHE A 161 -24.71 1.46 7.32
N LEU A 162 -23.91 1.62 6.27
CA LEU A 162 -24.15 0.97 4.99
C LEU A 162 -23.53 -0.43 5.03
N ILE A 163 -24.37 -1.45 4.87
CA ILE A 163 -24.00 -2.86 4.92
C ILE A 163 -24.04 -3.44 3.51
N TYR A 164 -22.88 -3.87 3.00
CA TYR A 164 -22.77 -4.42 1.64
C TYR A 164 -23.26 -5.86 1.58
N GLY A 165 -24.25 -6.13 0.72
CA GLY A 165 -24.92 -7.42 0.63
C GLY A 165 -25.58 -7.80 1.96
N ASP A 166 -25.42 -9.05 2.39
CA ASP A 166 -25.90 -9.50 3.71
C ASP A 166 -24.97 -9.09 4.88
N GLY A 167 -23.80 -8.52 4.55
CA GLY A 167 -22.77 -8.12 5.50
C GLY A 167 -22.08 -9.26 6.25
N SER A 168 -22.16 -10.50 5.76
CA SER A 168 -21.57 -11.69 6.40
C SER A 168 -20.16 -12.03 5.90
N VAL A 169 -19.77 -11.53 4.73
CA VAL A 169 -18.47 -11.79 4.10
C VAL A 169 -17.32 -11.23 4.95
N LYS A 170 -16.31 -12.06 5.21
CA LYS A 170 -15.13 -11.74 6.01
C LYS A 170 -14.06 -10.98 5.22
N ALA A 171 -13.42 -10.03 5.88
CA ALA A 171 -12.23 -9.32 5.42
C ALA A 171 -11.18 -9.23 6.54
N TYR A 172 -9.91 -9.03 6.17
CA TYR A 172 -8.83 -8.79 7.11
C TYR A 172 -8.53 -7.29 7.20
N PHE A 173 -8.52 -6.77 8.44
CA PHE A 173 -8.23 -5.37 8.73
C PHE A 173 -6.90 -5.22 9.47
N VAL A 174 -5.98 -4.42 8.94
CA VAL A 174 -4.62 -4.25 9.50
C VAL A 174 -4.35 -2.79 9.81
N ASP A 175 -3.86 -2.48 11.01
CA ASP A 175 -3.44 -1.13 11.36
C ASP A 175 -2.35 -0.62 10.42
N GLY A 176 -2.38 0.68 10.10
CA GLY A 176 -1.40 1.28 9.21
C GLY A 176 0.04 1.12 9.71
N ASN A 177 0.29 1.25 11.01
CA ASN A 177 1.63 1.05 11.58
C ASN A 177 2.06 -0.41 11.49
N ASP A 178 1.15 -1.37 11.63
CA ASP A 178 1.45 -2.79 11.45
C ASP A 178 1.76 -3.12 9.98
N ILE A 179 1.03 -2.54 9.02
CA ILE A 179 1.40 -2.60 7.59
C ILE A 179 2.84 -2.15 7.42
N GLY A 180 3.19 -0.98 7.95
CA GLY A 180 4.56 -0.45 7.90
C GLY A 180 5.60 -1.39 8.53
N LYS A 181 5.34 -1.83 9.76
CA LYS A 181 6.25 -2.67 10.55
C LYS A 181 6.53 -4.01 9.87
N PHE A 182 5.48 -4.73 9.46
CA PHE A 182 5.65 -6.06 8.87
C PHE A 182 6.17 -6.00 7.43
N THR A 183 5.86 -4.94 6.66
CA THR A 183 6.54 -4.69 5.38
C THR A 183 8.04 -4.54 5.57
N MET A 184 8.49 -3.73 6.55
CA MET A 184 9.91 -3.54 6.82
C MET A 184 10.60 -4.78 7.40
N LYS A 185 9.87 -5.70 8.04
CA LYS A 185 10.41 -7.01 8.42
C LYS A 185 10.60 -7.94 7.23
N ALA A 186 9.89 -7.73 6.13
CA ALA A 186 9.93 -8.62 4.98
C ALA A 186 11.04 -8.28 3.97
N ILE A 187 11.72 -7.13 4.07
CA ILE A 187 12.61 -6.66 3.00
C ILE A 187 13.90 -7.49 2.86
N ASP A 188 14.42 -8.03 3.96
CA ASP A 188 15.67 -8.80 4.03
C ASP A 188 15.47 -10.22 4.57
N ASP A 189 14.24 -10.59 4.95
CA ASP A 189 13.89 -11.96 5.31
C ASP A 189 14.01 -12.88 4.07
N ILE A 190 14.74 -13.98 4.21
CA ILE A 190 14.91 -14.96 3.14
C ILE A 190 13.60 -15.68 2.80
N ARG A 191 12.71 -15.84 3.79
CA ARG A 191 11.42 -16.54 3.64
C ARG A 191 10.43 -15.78 2.77
N THR A 192 10.64 -14.47 2.60
CA THR A 192 9.78 -13.58 1.81
C THR A 192 10.37 -13.24 0.43
N ARG A 193 11.56 -13.76 0.11
CA ARG A 193 12.20 -13.56 -1.19
C ARG A 193 11.43 -14.30 -2.28
N ASN A 194 11.01 -13.55 -3.30
CA ASN A 194 10.22 -14.00 -4.44
C ASN A 194 8.91 -14.67 -3.95
N LYS A 195 8.16 -13.96 -3.09
CA LYS A 195 6.91 -14.44 -2.48
C LYS A 195 5.85 -13.34 -2.38
N ASN A 196 4.61 -13.79 -2.32
CA ASN A 196 3.46 -12.99 -1.90
C ASN A 196 3.33 -13.14 -0.38
N VAL A 197 3.39 -12.02 0.35
CA VAL A 197 3.23 -12.01 1.81
C VAL A 197 1.82 -11.54 2.14
N HIS A 198 1.00 -12.47 2.63
CA HIS A 198 -0.40 -12.22 2.98
C HIS A 198 -0.55 -11.85 4.45
N PHE A 199 -1.20 -10.73 4.73
CA PHE A 199 -1.44 -10.31 6.11
C PHE A 199 -2.82 -10.81 6.54
N ARG A 200 -2.84 -11.97 7.20
CA ARG A 200 -4.08 -12.63 7.65
C ARG A 200 -4.07 -12.85 9.17
N PRO A 201 -3.99 -11.78 9.99
CA PRO A 201 -4.06 -11.92 11.43
C PRO A 201 -5.44 -12.49 11.84
N PRO A 202 -5.51 -13.66 12.50
CA PRO A 202 -6.78 -14.31 12.83
C PRO A 202 -7.70 -13.43 13.69
N SER A 203 -7.14 -12.61 14.58
CA SER A 203 -7.86 -11.67 15.45
C SER A 203 -8.51 -10.50 14.70
N ASN A 204 -8.18 -10.28 13.42
CA ASN A 204 -8.68 -9.15 12.65
C ASN A 204 -9.48 -9.57 11.41
N CYS A 205 -10.07 -10.77 11.45
CA CYS A 205 -10.94 -11.30 10.41
C CYS A 205 -12.40 -10.98 10.75
N TYR A 206 -12.92 -9.88 10.21
CA TYR A 206 -14.25 -9.34 10.52
C TYR A 206 -15.13 -9.25 9.27
N SER A 207 -16.43 -9.48 9.42
CA SER A 207 -17.43 -9.03 8.47
C SER A 207 -17.85 -7.59 8.79
N ILE A 208 -18.52 -6.91 7.86
CA ILE A 208 -19.00 -5.54 8.13
C ILE A 208 -20.07 -5.51 9.23
N ASN A 209 -20.87 -6.57 9.40
CA ASN A 209 -21.80 -6.69 10.52
C ASN A 209 -21.08 -6.77 11.88
N GLU A 210 -19.98 -7.50 11.94
CA GLU A 210 -19.17 -7.58 13.16
C GLU A 210 -18.41 -6.29 13.42
N LEU A 211 -17.90 -5.63 12.37
CA LEU A 211 -17.24 -4.33 12.47
C LEU A 211 -18.21 -3.24 12.96
N ALA A 212 -19.44 -3.22 12.43
CA ALA A 212 -20.52 -2.37 12.90
C ALA A 212 -20.78 -2.60 14.40
N SER A 213 -20.90 -3.86 14.80
CA SER A 213 -21.16 -4.24 16.19
C SER A 213 -19.99 -3.86 17.12
N LEU A 214 -18.75 -3.97 16.64
CA LEU A 214 -17.55 -3.52 17.36
C LEU A 214 -17.58 -2.00 17.56
N TRP A 215 -17.94 -1.23 16.52
CA TRP A 215 -18.07 0.22 16.62
C TRP A 215 -19.17 0.63 17.59
N GLU A 216 -20.36 0.02 17.51
CA GLU A 216 -21.47 0.24 18.45
C GLU A 216 -21.05 -0.01 19.91
N LYS A 217 -20.25 -1.04 20.16
CA LYS A 217 -19.70 -1.33 21.50
C LYS A 217 -18.78 -0.22 21.99
N ILE A 218 -17.96 0.37 21.12
CA ILE A 218 -17.04 1.47 21.45
C ILE A 218 -17.82 2.74 21.79
N ILE A 219 -18.86 3.07 21.01
CA ILE A 219 -19.62 4.31 21.19
C ILE A 219 -20.79 4.18 22.18
N GLY A 220 -21.09 2.96 22.65
CA GLY A 220 -22.14 2.70 23.63
C GLY A 220 -23.57 2.87 23.12
N ARG A 221 -23.81 2.86 21.80
CA ARG A 221 -25.15 2.98 21.20
C ARG A 221 -25.30 2.23 19.89
N LYS A 222 -26.55 1.92 19.55
CA LYS A 222 -26.92 1.31 18.27
C LYS A 222 -27.05 2.33 17.16
N ILE A 223 -26.69 1.94 15.95
CA ILE A 223 -26.79 2.76 14.74
C ILE A 223 -27.65 1.98 13.71
N PRO A 224 -28.62 2.64 13.06
CA PRO A 224 -29.41 2.03 11.99
C PRO A 224 -28.53 1.43 10.89
N ARG A 225 -28.94 0.30 10.33
CA ARG A 225 -28.25 -0.37 9.23
C ARG A 225 -29.11 -0.30 7.98
N ALA A 226 -28.53 0.14 6.87
CA ALA A 226 -29.13 0.07 5.55
C ALA A 226 -28.33 -0.88 4.69
N THR A 227 -29.03 -1.75 3.95
CA THR A 227 -28.39 -2.66 3.00
C THR A 227 -28.09 -1.92 1.71
N VAL A 228 -26.88 -2.13 1.20
CA VAL A 228 -26.47 -1.74 -0.15
C VAL A 228 -26.29 -3.03 -0.93
N SER A 229 -27.07 -3.21 -1.99
CA SER A 229 -27.07 -4.42 -2.80
C SER A 229 -25.78 -4.53 -3.64
N ALA A 230 -25.56 -5.71 -4.25
CA ALA A 230 -24.47 -5.86 -5.20
C ALA A 230 -24.71 -4.97 -6.43
N GLU A 231 -25.97 -4.88 -6.88
CA GLU A 231 -26.41 -4.07 -7.99
C GLU A 231 -26.13 -2.58 -7.75
N ASP A 232 -26.38 -2.08 -6.53
CA ASP A 232 -26.09 -0.68 -6.15
C ASP A 232 -24.59 -0.35 -6.21
N LEU A 233 -23.72 -1.33 -5.98
CA LEU A 233 -22.26 -1.17 -6.04
C LEU A 233 -21.70 -1.29 -7.46
N LEU A 234 -22.48 -1.80 -8.41
CA LEU A 234 -22.07 -1.97 -9.81
C LEU A 234 -22.37 -0.76 -10.69
N VAL A 235 -23.05 0.26 -10.15
CA VAL A 235 -23.43 1.51 -10.84
C VAL A 235 -22.27 2.50 -10.89
#